data_AF-A0A957QI07-F1
#
_entry.id   AF-A0A957QI07-F1
#
_cell.length_a   1.000
_cell.length_b   1.000
_cell.length_c   1.000
_cell.angle_alpha   90.00
_cell.angle_beta   90.00
_cell.angle_gamma   90.00
#
_symmetry.space_group_name_H-M   'P 1'
#
loop_
_entity.id
_entity.type
_entity.pdbx_description
1 polymer ?
#
loop_
_entity_poly.entity_id
_entity_poly.type
_entity_poly.pdbx_seq_one_letter_code
_entity_poly.pdbx_strand_id
1 'polypeptide(L)'
;MVEKLIQAVIRSLAGILAGLLGGVLFILAIGPFYHIVIHLLLSAFLGGLFGLVVGPQVRSGGAGLVWGEAYGLVWWFLGYLTLFPLLSGEGLYWDVATIRELFFLLLGQVIAYGAALGLGYYFLMRLLALVRLVPRADEGAEPAGPRARDLLPARLRSILIGGIGGLLGGWVFLLGIDRSFFFPAVAGLLRSDSALLGGLLHYLIAVIIGMSFGLLFYRDIRSSGSAVIWGMTYGISWWMLGEMTLAFLFFGQRPDWNLHVAQSSFTPLIAHILYGALLGLCYALLNKLWQALFVDSDPLNRTRESLATQSVRALLMGQWAGIIGGLMFTIVMVGTNSLPRVASLVGGSS
;
A
#
# COMPACT_ATOMS: atom_id res chain seq x y z
N MET A 1 30.75 -20.94 3.09
CA MET A 1 30.34 -20.74 4.50
C MET A 1 30.48 -19.28 4.93
N VAL A 2 31.66 -18.67 4.73
CA VAL A 2 31.96 -17.26 5.08
C VAL A 2 30.97 -16.26 4.48
N GLU A 3 30.64 -16.38 3.19
CA GLU A 3 29.70 -15.46 2.53
C GLU A 3 28.29 -15.49 3.15
N LYS A 4 27.77 -16.68 3.46
CA LYS A 4 26.46 -16.83 4.13
C LYS A 4 26.46 -16.19 5.52
N LEU A 5 27.57 -16.31 6.25
CA LEU A 5 27.75 -15.67 7.56
C LEU A 5 27.77 -14.15 7.43
N ILE A 6 28.54 -13.60 6.49
CA ILE A 6 28.59 -12.15 6.23
C ILE A 6 27.19 -11.62 5.89
N GLN A 7 26.46 -12.31 5.01
CA GLN A 7 25.10 -11.93 4.66
C GLN A 7 24.15 -11.95 5.87
N ALA A 8 24.25 -12.96 6.73
CA ALA A 8 23.46 -13.03 7.96
C ALA A 8 23.78 -11.85 8.90
N VAL A 9 25.07 -11.54 9.09
CA VAL A 9 25.50 -10.40 9.92
C VAL A 9 24.97 -9.08 9.37
N ILE A 10 25.11 -8.83 8.06
CA ILE A 10 24.62 -7.58 7.45
C ILE A 10 23.11 -7.43 7.63
N ARG A 11 22.34 -8.50 7.39
CA ARG A 11 20.89 -8.49 7.60
C ARG A 11 20.52 -8.23 9.05
N SER A 12 21.23 -8.83 10.00
CA SER A 12 21.00 -8.59 11.42
C SER A 12 21.29 -7.13 11.79
N LEU A 13 22.42 -6.57 11.35
CA LEU A 13 22.77 -5.17 11.60
C LEU A 13 21.75 -4.19 10.99
N ALA A 14 21.32 -4.45 9.75
CA ALA A 14 20.26 -3.66 9.13
C ALA A 14 18.94 -3.75 9.91
N GLY A 15 18.62 -4.96 10.38
CA GLY A 15 17.50 -5.22 11.27
C GLY A 15 17.58 -4.45 12.58
N ILE A 16 18.74 -4.44 13.25
CA ILE A 16 18.97 -3.69 14.50
C ILE A 16 18.70 -2.19 14.29
N LEU A 17 19.25 -1.59 13.24
CA LEU A 17 19.06 -0.17 12.95
C LEU A 17 17.58 0.16 12.65
N ALA A 18 16.92 -0.66 11.86
CA ALA A 18 15.50 -0.50 11.56
C ALA A 18 14.62 -0.73 12.81
N GLY A 19 14.99 -1.68 13.67
CA GLY A 19 14.31 -1.94 14.95
C GLY A 19 14.44 -0.78 15.92
N LEU A 20 15.63 -0.17 16.04
CA LEU A 20 15.82 1.05 16.84
C LEU A 20 14.94 2.20 16.35
N LEU A 21 14.86 2.42 15.03
CA LEU A 21 13.96 3.42 14.45
C LEU A 21 12.50 3.12 14.80
N GLY A 22 12.04 1.88 14.62
CA GLY A 22 10.69 1.45 14.98
C GLY A 22 10.40 1.64 16.48
N GLY A 23 11.37 1.33 17.35
CA GLY A 23 11.25 1.51 18.80
C GLY A 23 11.10 2.99 19.19
N VAL A 24 11.85 3.90 18.55
CA VAL A 24 11.68 5.34 18.76
C VAL A 24 10.28 5.79 18.34
N LEU A 25 9.79 5.36 17.17
CA LEU A 25 8.45 5.70 16.70
C LEU A 25 7.36 5.14 17.63
N PHE A 26 7.54 3.93 18.14
CA PHE A 26 6.64 3.32 19.11
C PHE A 26 6.56 4.13 20.40
N ILE A 27 7.70 4.55 20.96
CA ILE A 27 7.75 5.42 22.15
C ILE A 27 7.07 6.76 21.89
N LEU A 28 7.30 7.37 20.73
CA LEU A 28 6.68 8.65 20.37
C LEU A 28 5.15 8.52 20.25
N ALA A 29 4.66 7.40 19.74
CA ALA A 29 3.23 7.18 19.54
C ALA A 29 2.48 6.82 20.83
N ILE A 30 3.04 5.95 21.67
CA ILE A 30 2.37 5.44 22.87
C ILE A 30 2.69 6.28 24.12
N GLY A 31 3.82 6.97 24.12
CA GLY A 31 4.31 7.76 25.24
C GLY A 31 5.55 7.15 25.90
N PRO A 32 6.22 7.93 26.77
CA PRO A 32 7.47 7.51 27.38
C PRO A 32 7.25 6.34 28.35
N PHE A 33 8.03 5.27 28.15
CA PHE A 33 8.15 4.20 29.13
C PHE A 33 9.13 4.62 30.23
N TYR A 34 8.87 4.18 31.47
CA TYR A 34 9.81 4.32 32.59
C TYR A 34 11.19 3.68 32.29
N HIS A 35 11.26 2.80 31.29
CA HIS A 35 12.48 2.08 30.91
C HIS A 35 12.80 2.20 29.40
N ILE A 36 12.99 3.44 28.93
CA ILE A 36 13.33 3.72 27.52
C ILE A 36 14.53 2.91 27.00
N VAL A 37 15.58 2.76 27.81
CA VAL A 37 16.78 2.00 27.44
C VAL A 37 16.45 0.53 27.18
N ILE A 38 15.67 -0.10 28.07
CA ILE A 38 15.27 -1.50 27.92
C ILE A 38 14.42 -1.68 26.68
N HIS A 39 13.48 -0.76 26.41
CA HIS A 39 12.65 -0.81 25.22
C HIS A 39 13.48 -0.71 23.93
N LEU A 40 14.47 0.18 23.88
CA LEU A 40 15.36 0.31 22.73
C LEU A 40 16.29 -0.91 22.55
N LEU A 41 16.79 -1.49 23.63
CA LEU A 41 17.57 -2.73 23.58
C LEU A 41 16.74 -3.90 23.05
N LEU A 42 15.49 -4.03 23.52
CA LEU A 42 14.57 -5.04 23.00
C LEU A 42 14.24 -4.78 21.53
N SER A 43 14.00 -3.52 21.14
CA SER A 43 13.74 -3.12 19.76
C SER A 43 14.91 -3.46 18.83
N ALA A 44 16.14 -3.21 19.29
CA ALA A 44 17.36 -3.63 18.58
C ALA A 44 17.44 -5.15 18.43
N PHE A 45 17.20 -5.90 19.51
CA PHE A 45 17.20 -7.35 19.50
C PHE A 45 16.15 -7.93 18.53
N LEU A 46 14.91 -7.48 18.64
CA LEU A 46 13.80 -7.90 17.79
C LEU A 46 14.02 -7.50 16.33
N GLY A 47 14.60 -6.33 16.07
CA GLY A 47 14.99 -5.91 14.73
C GLY A 47 16.10 -6.82 14.16
N GLY A 48 17.12 -7.14 14.95
CA GLY A 48 18.17 -8.07 14.55
C GLY A 48 17.64 -9.47 14.21
N LEU A 49 16.69 -9.97 15.01
CA LEU A 49 15.99 -11.23 14.74
C LEU A 49 15.14 -11.16 13.47
N PHE A 50 14.44 -10.05 13.26
CA PHE A 50 13.68 -9.81 12.02
C PHE A 50 14.59 -9.88 10.80
N GLY A 51 15.72 -9.17 10.80
CA GLY A 51 16.67 -9.20 9.68
C GLY A 51 17.19 -10.61 9.38
N LEU A 52 17.45 -11.41 10.41
CA LEU A 52 17.92 -12.78 10.27
C LEU A 52 16.86 -13.74 9.72
N VAL A 53 15.65 -13.70 10.28
CA VAL A 53 14.61 -14.71 10.03
C VAL A 53 13.64 -14.31 8.91
N VAL A 54 13.22 -13.04 8.91
CA VAL A 54 12.18 -12.48 8.02
C VAL A 54 12.78 -11.60 6.91
N GLY A 55 13.98 -11.06 7.13
CA GLY A 55 14.71 -10.27 6.15
C GLY A 55 14.89 -10.93 4.77
N PRO A 56 15.11 -12.26 4.64
CA PRO A 56 15.16 -12.93 3.34
C PRO A 56 13.86 -12.83 2.50
N GLN A 57 12.71 -12.62 3.14
CA GLN A 57 11.40 -12.54 2.51
C GLN A 57 11.07 -11.11 2.07
N VAL A 58 11.77 -10.09 2.58
CA VAL A 58 11.58 -8.68 2.25
C VAL A 58 12.25 -8.33 0.91
N ARG A 59 11.53 -8.59 -0.18
CA ARG A 59 12.00 -8.38 -1.57
C ARG A 59 11.60 -7.04 -2.19
N SER A 60 10.67 -6.33 -1.56
CA SER A 60 10.10 -5.07 -2.00
C SER A 60 9.72 -4.21 -0.79
N GLY A 61 9.34 -2.96 -1.03
CA GLY A 61 8.78 -2.11 0.01
C GLY A 61 7.45 -2.66 0.55
N GLY A 62 6.58 -3.17 -0.32
CA GLY A 62 5.30 -3.77 0.07
C GLY A 62 5.47 -5.04 0.91
N ALA A 63 6.38 -5.94 0.51
CA ALA A 63 6.72 -7.11 1.31
C ALA A 63 7.33 -6.68 2.66
N GLY A 64 8.18 -5.65 2.68
CA GLY A 64 8.72 -5.07 3.91
C GLY A 64 7.62 -4.61 4.86
N LEU A 65 6.68 -3.79 4.35
CA LEU A 65 5.54 -3.32 5.12
C LEU A 65 4.75 -4.48 5.75
N VAL A 66 4.29 -5.42 4.92
CA VAL A 66 3.40 -6.51 5.40
C VAL A 66 4.11 -7.48 6.33
N TRP A 67 5.35 -7.86 6.03
CA TRP A 67 6.13 -8.70 6.95
C TRP A 67 6.44 -7.97 8.26
N GLY A 68 6.69 -6.66 8.20
CA GLY A 68 6.88 -5.82 9.38
C GLY A 68 5.63 -5.78 10.26
N GLU A 69 4.46 -5.49 9.68
CA GLU A 69 3.16 -5.48 10.38
C GLU A 69 2.83 -6.84 10.99
N ALA A 70 3.00 -7.93 10.23
CA ALA A 70 2.78 -9.30 10.71
C ALA A 70 3.74 -9.65 11.85
N TYR A 71 5.01 -9.27 11.74
CA TYR A 71 5.99 -9.45 12.80
C TYR A 71 5.62 -8.66 14.06
N GLY A 72 5.11 -7.43 13.88
CA GLY A 72 4.54 -6.63 14.94
C GLY A 72 3.39 -7.35 15.65
N LEU A 73 2.38 -7.80 14.91
CA LEU A 73 1.25 -8.56 15.45
C LEU A 73 1.69 -9.79 16.26
N VAL A 74 2.64 -10.57 15.71
CA VAL A 74 3.18 -11.76 16.39
C VAL A 74 3.87 -11.37 17.70
N TRP A 75 4.68 -10.32 17.72
CA TRP A 75 5.37 -9.88 18.94
C TRP A 75 4.47 -9.15 19.93
N TRP A 76 3.34 -8.59 19.50
CA TRP A 76 2.32 -8.13 20.43
C TRP A 76 1.74 -9.30 21.22
N PHE A 77 1.36 -10.38 20.52
CA PHE A 77 0.84 -11.58 21.17
C PHE A 77 1.90 -12.31 22.02
N LEU A 78 3.09 -12.54 21.46
CA LEU A 78 4.17 -13.25 22.16
C LEU A 78 4.79 -12.41 23.27
N GLY A 79 5.02 -11.12 23.07
CA GLY A 79 5.65 -10.25 24.06
C GLY A 79 4.66 -9.87 25.16
N TYR A 80 3.69 -9.02 24.81
CA TYR A 80 2.81 -8.37 25.79
C TYR A 80 1.78 -9.30 26.41
N LEU A 81 1.25 -10.27 25.64
CA LEU A 81 0.20 -11.16 26.16
C LEU A 81 0.74 -12.45 26.79
N THR A 82 2.00 -12.82 26.50
CA THR A 82 2.54 -14.14 26.84
C THR A 82 3.84 -14.07 27.64
N LEU A 83 4.94 -13.60 27.05
CA LEU A 83 6.27 -13.70 27.65
C LEU A 83 6.47 -12.74 28.82
N PHE A 84 6.10 -11.47 28.69
CA PHE A 84 6.28 -10.51 29.77
C PHE A 84 5.49 -10.85 31.04
N PRO A 85 4.17 -11.12 30.99
CA PRO A 85 3.43 -11.49 32.19
C PRO A 85 3.92 -12.82 32.79
N LEU A 86 4.33 -13.79 31.96
CA LEU A 86 4.89 -15.06 32.44
C LEU A 86 6.21 -14.85 33.19
N LEU A 87 7.12 -14.04 32.63
CA LEU A 87 8.41 -13.71 33.24
C LEU A 87 8.27 -12.87 34.51
N SER A 88 7.19 -12.09 34.62
CA SER A 88 6.83 -11.33 35.83
C SER A 88 6.10 -12.17 36.89
N GLY A 89 5.72 -13.41 36.59
CA GLY A 89 4.96 -14.27 37.50
C GLY A 89 3.46 -13.96 37.57
N GLU A 90 2.94 -13.15 36.64
CA GLU A 90 1.54 -12.72 36.55
C GLU A 90 0.67 -13.70 35.74
N GLY A 91 1.29 -14.67 35.06
CA GLY A 91 0.60 -15.69 34.25
C GLY A 91 0.46 -15.30 32.77
N LEU A 92 -0.66 -15.64 32.15
CA LEU A 92 -0.97 -15.32 30.75
C LEU A 92 -2.07 -14.27 30.68
N TYR A 93 -1.91 -13.28 29.81
CA TYR A 93 -2.88 -12.19 29.59
C TYR A 93 -3.79 -12.48 28.39
N TRP A 94 -4.35 -13.70 28.35
CA TRP A 94 -5.16 -14.19 27.23
C TRP A 94 -6.67 -14.00 27.47
N ASP A 95 -7.07 -13.41 28.59
CA ASP A 95 -8.46 -13.09 28.85
C ASP A 95 -8.90 -11.84 28.06
N VAL A 96 -10.21 -11.75 27.84
CA VAL A 96 -10.79 -10.69 27.02
C VAL A 96 -10.62 -9.31 27.65
N ALA A 97 -10.64 -9.18 28.98
CA ALA A 97 -10.54 -7.88 29.62
C ALA A 97 -9.15 -7.28 29.40
N THR A 98 -8.09 -8.06 29.66
CA THR A 98 -6.72 -7.59 29.46
C THR A 98 -6.37 -7.36 27.99
N ILE A 99 -6.85 -8.20 27.06
CA ILE A 99 -6.66 -7.95 25.62
C ILE A 99 -7.27 -6.60 25.20
N ARG A 100 -8.42 -6.22 25.75
CA ARG A 100 -9.05 -4.92 25.46
C ARG A 100 -8.23 -3.76 26.00
N GLU A 101 -7.67 -3.90 27.20
CA GLU A 101 -6.79 -2.90 27.82
C GLU A 101 -5.49 -2.72 27.04
N LEU A 102 -4.92 -3.80 26.50
CA LEU A 102 -3.66 -3.79 25.76
C LEU A 102 -3.84 -3.57 24.24
N PHE A 103 -5.05 -3.22 23.78
CA PHE A 103 -5.33 -2.99 22.37
C PHE A 103 -4.48 -1.87 21.76
N PHE A 104 -4.20 -0.80 22.51
CA PHE A 104 -3.34 0.28 22.00
C PHE A 104 -1.91 -0.18 21.68
N LEU A 105 -1.40 -1.18 22.42
CA LEU A 105 -0.10 -1.77 22.16
C LEU A 105 -0.10 -2.59 20.87
N LEU A 106 -1.24 -3.16 20.46
CA LEU A 106 -1.36 -3.84 19.17
C LEU A 106 -1.08 -2.86 18.03
N LEU A 107 -1.75 -1.72 18.04
CA LEU A 107 -1.60 -0.69 16.99
C LEU A 107 -0.19 -0.11 17.00
N GLY A 108 0.38 0.14 18.17
CA GLY A 108 1.78 0.53 18.28
C GLY A 108 2.73 -0.50 17.72
N GLN A 109 2.52 -1.77 18.04
CA GLN A 109 3.42 -2.84 17.61
C GLN A 109 3.29 -3.13 16.11
N VAL A 110 2.08 -3.05 15.55
CA VAL A 110 1.83 -3.29 14.12
C VAL A 110 2.29 -2.11 13.27
N ILE A 111 1.87 -0.88 13.62
CA ILE A 111 2.12 0.32 12.80
C ILE A 111 3.43 1.00 13.19
N ALA A 112 3.56 1.48 14.43
CA ALA A 112 4.72 2.29 14.79
C ALA A 112 6.02 1.49 14.81
N TYR A 113 5.99 0.26 15.33
CA TYR A 113 7.17 -0.61 15.33
C TYR A 113 7.27 -1.46 14.06
N GLY A 114 6.26 -2.29 13.77
CA GLY A 114 6.30 -3.32 12.73
C GLY A 114 6.46 -2.75 11.33
N ALA A 115 5.54 -1.89 10.89
CA ALA A 115 5.60 -1.27 9.57
C ALA A 115 6.91 -0.46 9.38
N ALA A 116 7.32 0.29 10.40
CA ALA A 116 8.57 1.05 10.37
C ALA A 116 9.82 0.16 10.28
N LEU A 117 9.88 -0.93 11.05
CA LEU A 117 10.94 -1.93 10.99
C LEU A 117 11.03 -2.54 9.60
N GLY A 118 9.92 -3.00 9.05
CA GLY A 118 9.87 -3.67 7.76
C GLY A 118 10.25 -2.76 6.59
N LEU A 119 9.69 -1.55 6.53
CA LEU A 119 10.03 -0.54 5.53
C LEU A 119 11.48 -0.05 5.71
N GLY A 120 11.88 0.28 6.94
CA GLY A 120 13.22 0.73 7.27
C GLY A 120 14.29 -0.29 6.88
N TYR A 121 14.05 -1.57 7.18
CA TYR A 121 14.91 -2.67 6.76
C TYR A 121 15.04 -2.74 5.24
N TYR A 122 13.93 -2.69 4.50
CA TYR A 122 13.96 -2.70 3.03
C TYR A 122 14.79 -1.53 2.46
N PHE A 123 14.55 -0.30 2.93
CA PHE A 123 15.26 0.87 2.43
C PHE A 123 16.75 0.85 2.80
N LEU A 124 17.09 0.36 3.99
CA LEU A 124 18.47 0.23 4.43
C LEU A 124 19.22 -0.82 3.61
N MET A 125 18.64 -2.01 3.40
CA MET A 125 19.24 -3.03 2.53
C MET A 125 19.40 -2.55 1.10
N ARG A 126 18.44 -1.78 0.59
CA ARG A 126 18.53 -1.15 -0.73
C ARG A 126 19.64 -0.10 -0.79
N LEU A 127 19.82 0.70 0.27
CA LEU A 127 20.92 1.66 0.37
C LEU A 127 22.27 0.95 0.37
N LEU A 128 22.43 -0.10 1.18
CA LEU A 128 23.65 -0.92 1.24
C LEU A 128 24.00 -1.54 -0.11
N ALA A 129 23.00 -1.99 -0.87
CA ALA A 129 23.21 -2.48 -2.23
C ALA A 129 23.63 -1.35 -3.20
N LEU A 130 23.11 -0.13 -3.04
CA LEU A 130 23.51 1.02 -3.87
C LEU A 130 24.98 1.42 -3.61
N VAL A 131 25.44 1.35 -2.36
CA VAL A 131 26.84 1.61 -1.99
C VAL A 131 27.74 0.38 -2.15
N ARG A 132 27.25 -0.68 -2.82
CA ARG A 132 27.99 -1.92 -3.13
C ARG A 132 28.54 -2.69 -1.92
N LEU A 133 27.92 -2.53 -0.75
CA LEU A 133 28.24 -3.30 0.45
C LEU A 133 27.54 -4.67 0.47
N VAL A 134 26.48 -4.82 -0.33
CA VAL A 134 25.72 -6.07 -0.50
C VAL A 134 25.46 -6.28 -1.99
N PRO A 135 25.52 -7.51 -2.50
CA PRO A 135 25.09 -7.81 -3.87
C PRO A 135 23.66 -7.33 -4.10
N ARG A 136 23.42 -6.71 -5.25
CA ARG A 136 22.06 -6.28 -5.59
C ARG A 136 21.22 -7.54 -5.79
N ALA A 137 20.03 -7.60 -5.20
CA ALA A 137 19.11 -8.72 -5.46
C ALA A 137 18.78 -8.91 -6.95
N ASP A 138 19.02 -7.89 -7.77
CA ASP A 138 18.81 -7.87 -9.21
C ASP A 138 20.05 -8.34 -10.02
N GLU A 139 21.23 -8.58 -9.40
CA GLU A 139 22.50 -8.91 -10.10
C GLU A 139 22.60 -10.36 -10.61
N GLY A 140 21.70 -11.26 -10.17
CA GLY A 140 21.63 -12.64 -10.66
C GLY A 140 20.70 -12.85 -11.86
N ALA A 141 19.99 -11.82 -12.30
CA ALA A 141 19.21 -11.88 -13.53
C ALA A 141 20.12 -11.51 -14.70
N GLU A 142 20.35 -12.44 -15.62
CA GLU A 142 21.09 -12.13 -16.85
C GLU A 142 20.58 -10.82 -17.47
N PRO A 143 21.48 -9.96 -17.99
CA PRO A 143 21.05 -8.79 -18.71
C PRO A 143 20.24 -9.25 -19.90
N ALA A 144 18.91 -9.08 -19.84
CA ALA A 144 18.07 -9.15 -21.01
C ALA A 144 18.76 -8.33 -22.11
N GLY A 145 18.93 -8.94 -23.28
CA GLY A 145 19.64 -8.42 -24.44
C GLY A 145 19.19 -7.01 -24.85
N PRO A 146 19.76 -6.44 -25.94
CA PRO A 146 19.70 -5.02 -26.25
C PRO A 146 18.32 -4.41 -25.97
N ARG A 147 18.24 -3.66 -24.85
CA ARG A 147 16.99 -3.18 -24.26
C ARG A 147 16.30 -2.27 -25.27
N ALA A 148 15.25 -2.75 -25.92
CA ALA A 148 14.24 -1.85 -26.45
C ALA A 148 13.72 -1.04 -25.25
N ARG A 149 13.77 0.29 -25.36
CA ARG A 149 13.34 1.16 -24.28
C ARG A 149 11.84 0.98 -24.09
N ASP A 150 11.42 0.40 -22.97
CA ASP A 150 10.04 0.54 -22.50
C ASP A 150 9.65 2.02 -22.64
N LEU A 151 8.46 2.32 -23.16
CA LEU A 151 7.97 3.71 -23.30
C LEU A 151 8.05 4.49 -21.98
N LEU A 152 7.86 3.81 -20.85
CA LEU A 152 8.01 4.35 -19.50
C LEU A 152 8.75 3.36 -18.60
N PRO A 153 9.60 3.83 -17.67
CA PRO A 153 10.18 2.96 -16.64
C PRO A 153 9.09 2.21 -15.87
N ALA A 154 9.29 0.91 -15.62
CA ALA A 154 8.29 0.05 -14.96
C ALA A 154 7.70 0.65 -13.68
N ARG A 155 8.51 1.36 -12.88
CA ARG A 155 8.07 2.06 -11.68
C ARG A 155 7.09 3.20 -11.96
N LEU A 156 7.36 4.01 -12.97
CA LEU A 156 6.48 5.11 -13.35
C LEU A 156 5.15 4.58 -13.85
N ARG A 157 5.17 3.52 -14.68
CA ARG A 157 3.95 2.80 -15.08
C ARG A 157 3.16 2.34 -13.86
N SER A 158 3.81 1.68 -12.89
CA SER A 158 3.15 1.21 -11.67
C SER A 158 2.55 2.34 -10.84
N ILE A 159 3.23 3.47 -10.70
CA ILE A 159 2.69 4.65 -10.01
C ILE A 159 1.44 5.17 -10.72
N LEU A 160 1.48 5.32 -12.04
CA LEU A 160 0.34 5.81 -12.83
C LEU A 160 -0.87 4.87 -12.74
N ILE A 161 -0.65 3.57 -12.94
CA ILE A 161 -1.70 2.55 -12.83
C ILE A 161 -2.28 2.53 -11.42
N GLY A 162 -1.41 2.62 -10.40
CA GLY A 162 -1.80 2.74 -9.01
C GLY A 162 -2.68 3.96 -8.77
N GLY A 163 -2.29 5.13 -9.26
CA GLY A 163 -3.07 6.36 -9.14
C GLY A 163 -4.46 6.27 -9.77
N ILE A 164 -4.57 5.67 -10.97
CA ILE A 164 -5.87 5.43 -11.62
C ILE A 164 -6.71 4.43 -10.80
N GLY A 165 -6.10 3.34 -10.33
CA GLY A 165 -6.78 2.40 -9.43
C GLY A 165 -7.26 3.06 -8.14
N GLY A 166 -6.47 3.98 -7.59
CA GLY A 166 -6.81 4.75 -6.39
C GLY A 166 -8.01 5.67 -6.61
N LEU A 167 -8.10 6.32 -7.78
CA LEU A 167 -9.26 7.13 -8.16
C LEU A 167 -10.54 6.29 -8.25
N LEU A 168 -10.48 5.14 -8.92
CA LEU A 168 -11.61 4.21 -9.04
C LEU A 168 -12.03 3.65 -7.68
N GLY A 169 -11.06 3.27 -6.84
CA GLY A 169 -11.29 2.86 -5.47
C GLY A 169 -11.96 3.95 -4.65
N GLY A 170 -11.47 5.19 -4.74
CA GLY A 170 -11.99 6.34 -3.99
C GLY A 170 -13.43 6.69 -4.36
N TRP A 171 -13.81 6.46 -5.62
CA TRP A 171 -15.20 6.61 -6.08
C TRP A 171 -16.12 5.55 -5.47
N VAL A 172 -15.71 4.27 -5.49
CA VAL A 172 -16.50 3.17 -4.88
C VAL A 172 -16.58 3.30 -3.36
N PHE A 173 -15.51 3.76 -2.71
CA PHE A 173 -15.47 4.03 -1.27
C PHE A 173 -16.62 4.95 -0.83
N LEU A 174 -16.96 5.94 -1.66
CA LEU A 174 -18.06 6.88 -1.41
C LEU A 174 -19.45 6.30 -1.63
N LEU A 175 -19.60 5.06 -2.12
CA LEU A 175 -20.91 4.38 -2.18
C LEU A 175 -21.37 3.90 -0.81
N GLY A 176 -20.43 3.66 0.12
CA GLY A 176 -20.71 3.12 1.45
C GLY A 176 -20.67 4.14 2.60
N ILE A 177 -20.49 5.43 2.31
CA ILE A 177 -20.29 6.47 3.32
C ILE A 177 -21.28 7.61 3.13
N ASP A 178 -21.77 8.15 4.25
CA ASP A 178 -22.56 9.36 4.25
C ASP A 178 -21.70 10.59 3.91
N ARG A 179 -21.86 11.04 2.66
CA ARG A 179 -21.11 12.16 2.08
C ARG A 179 -21.39 13.49 2.78
N SER A 180 -22.54 13.62 3.45
CA SER A 180 -22.94 14.85 4.14
C SER A 180 -22.07 15.13 5.37
N PHE A 181 -21.56 14.09 6.02
CA PHE A 181 -20.64 14.21 7.16
C PHE A 181 -19.18 14.02 6.73
N PHE A 182 -18.92 13.12 5.78
CA PHE A 182 -17.56 12.76 5.41
C PHE A 182 -16.80 13.88 4.70
N PHE A 183 -17.40 14.54 3.69
CA PHE A 183 -16.68 15.59 2.96
C PHE A 183 -16.34 16.81 3.83
N PRO A 184 -17.25 17.32 4.69
CA PRO A 184 -16.87 18.35 5.65
C PRO A 184 -15.73 17.91 6.59
N ALA A 185 -15.76 16.68 7.09
CA ALA A 185 -14.68 16.15 7.95
C ALA A 185 -13.32 16.14 7.23
N VAL A 186 -13.30 15.70 5.96
CA VAL A 186 -12.07 15.72 5.14
C VAL A 186 -11.64 17.16 4.82
N ALA A 187 -12.58 18.06 4.51
CA ALA A 187 -12.28 19.47 4.27
C ALA A 187 -11.69 20.16 5.51
N GLY A 188 -12.09 19.70 6.70
CA GLY A 188 -11.57 20.14 8.00
C GLY A 188 -10.05 19.98 8.14
N LEU A 189 -9.43 19.04 7.41
CA LEU A 189 -7.97 18.89 7.33
C LEU A 189 -7.27 20.16 6.81
N LEU A 190 -7.97 20.95 5.99
CA LEU A 190 -7.53 22.25 5.47
C LEU A 190 -8.23 23.43 6.15
N ARG A 191 -8.87 23.20 7.31
CA ARG A 191 -9.64 24.20 8.06
C ARG A 191 -10.77 24.83 7.22
N SER A 192 -11.48 24.00 6.46
CA SER A 192 -12.58 24.42 5.59
C SER A 192 -13.81 23.53 5.78
N ASP A 193 -15.01 24.08 5.60
CA ASP A 193 -16.27 23.33 5.63
C ASP A 193 -16.83 23.05 4.21
N SER A 194 -16.07 23.37 3.16
CA SER A 194 -16.51 23.20 1.77
C SER A 194 -16.56 21.73 1.37
N ALA A 195 -17.77 21.21 1.15
CA ALA A 195 -17.97 19.84 0.67
C ALA A 195 -17.27 19.55 -0.67
N LEU A 196 -17.18 20.55 -1.56
CA LEU A 196 -16.43 20.42 -2.82
C LEU A 196 -14.93 20.23 -2.55
N LEU A 197 -14.36 21.05 -1.64
CA LEU A 197 -12.95 20.93 -1.28
C LEU A 197 -12.66 19.59 -0.61
N GLY A 198 -13.54 19.15 0.29
CA GLY A 198 -13.45 17.83 0.92
C GLY A 198 -13.50 16.68 -0.09
N GLY A 199 -14.40 16.77 -1.08
CA GLY A 199 -14.47 15.80 -2.17
C GLY A 199 -13.20 15.77 -3.02
N LEU A 200 -12.66 16.93 -3.42
CA LEU A 200 -11.41 17.01 -4.18
C LEU A 200 -10.23 16.46 -3.39
N LEU A 201 -10.13 16.80 -2.10
CA LEU A 201 -9.08 16.33 -1.22
C LEU A 201 -9.16 14.81 -1.01
N HIS A 202 -10.37 14.25 -0.84
CA HIS A 202 -10.58 12.81 -0.77
C HIS A 202 -10.03 12.09 -2.00
N TYR A 203 -10.38 12.54 -3.20
CA TYR A 203 -9.86 11.92 -4.43
C TYR A 203 -8.35 12.10 -4.59
N LEU A 204 -7.79 13.25 -4.19
CA LEU A 204 -6.34 13.46 -4.18
C LEU A 204 -5.65 12.46 -3.25
N ILE A 205 -6.16 12.28 -2.03
CA ILE A 205 -5.65 11.28 -1.07
C ILE A 205 -5.77 9.87 -1.67
N ALA A 206 -6.92 9.53 -2.24
CA ALA A 206 -7.14 8.22 -2.87
C ALA A 206 -6.16 7.95 -4.02
N VAL A 207 -5.82 8.96 -4.83
CA VAL A 207 -4.81 8.86 -5.88
C VAL A 207 -3.41 8.66 -5.28
N ILE A 208 -3.04 9.42 -4.25
CA ILE A 208 -1.74 9.28 -3.57
C ILE A 208 -1.58 7.88 -2.98
N ILE A 209 -2.62 7.38 -2.29
CA ILE A 209 -2.68 6.02 -1.73
C ILE A 209 -2.53 4.97 -2.84
N GLY A 210 -3.22 5.15 -3.96
CA GLY A 210 -3.11 4.28 -5.12
C GLY A 210 -1.70 4.28 -5.73
N MET A 211 -1.09 5.46 -5.87
CA MET A 211 0.29 5.61 -6.36
C MET A 211 1.29 4.89 -5.45
N SER A 212 1.15 5.02 -4.12
CA SER A 212 2.00 4.30 -3.18
C SER A 212 1.76 2.79 -3.20
N PHE A 213 0.54 2.32 -3.43
CA PHE A 213 0.28 0.89 -3.65
C PHE A 213 1.06 0.36 -4.86
N GLY A 214 0.97 1.07 -6.00
CA GLY A 214 1.73 0.74 -7.21
C GLY A 214 3.23 0.75 -6.96
N LEU A 215 3.75 1.73 -6.21
CA LEU A 215 5.17 1.80 -5.85
C LEU A 215 5.63 0.64 -4.95
N LEU A 216 4.80 0.26 -3.97
CA LEU A 216 5.15 -0.73 -2.94
C LEU A 216 5.04 -2.16 -3.46
N PHE A 217 3.98 -2.49 -4.20
CA PHE A 217 3.58 -3.87 -4.47
C PHE A 217 3.77 -4.33 -5.93
N TYR A 218 4.27 -3.48 -6.84
CA TYR A 218 4.40 -3.88 -8.26
C TYR A 218 5.26 -5.12 -8.51
N ARG A 219 6.19 -5.46 -7.60
CA ARG A 219 7.04 -6.67 -7.69
C ARG A 219 6.41 -7.91 -7.08
N ASP A 220 5.37 -7.73 -6.27
CA ASP A 220 4.74 -8.78 -5.45
C ASP A 220 3.44 -9.29 -6.05
N ILE A 221 2.81 -8.50 -6.92
CA ILE A 221 1.59 -8.85 -7.62
C ILE A 221 1.91 -9.83 -8.76
N ARG A 222 1.38 -11.05 -8.67
CA ARG A 222 1.59 -12.13 -9.66
C ARG A 222 0.31 -12.51 -10.41
N SER A 223 -0.83 -12.27 -9.80
CA SER A 223 -2.17 -12.57 -10.33
C SER A 223 -3.18 -11.56 -9.79
N SER A 224 -4.36 -11.49 -10.41
CA SER A 224 -5.46 -10.65 -9.92
C SER A 224 -5.86 -11.03 -8.49
N GLY A 225 -5.90 -12.33 -8.16
CA GLY A 225 -6.18 -12.80 -6.79
C GLY A 225 -5.12 -12.35 -5.78
N SER A 226 -3.83 -12.47 -6.11
CA SER A 226 -2.77 -11.95 -5.24
C SER A 226 -2.87 -10.44 -5.06
N ALA A 227 -3.27 -9.70 -6.11
CA ALA A 227 -3.41 -8.26 -6.05
C ALA A 227 -4.54 -7.83 -5.10
N VAL A 228 -5.67 -8.56 -5.11
CA VAL A 228 -6.76 -8.35 -4.16
C VAL A 228 -6.28 -8.56 -2.73
N ILE A 229 -5.54 -9.64 -2.44
CA ILE A 229 -5.03 -9.91 -1.09
C ILE A 229 -4.08 -8.79 -0.63
N TRP A 230 -3.08 -8.43 -1.45
CA TRP A 230 -2.18 -7.32 -1.14
C TRP A 230 -2.95 -6.00 -0.94
N GLY A 231 -3.96 -5.77 -1.77
CA GLY A 231 -4.84 -4.63 -1.68
C GLY A 231 -5.62 -4.58 -0.37
N MET A 232 -6.24 -5.69 0.05
CA MET A 232 -6.96 -5.80 1.32
C MET A 232 -6.05 -5.54 2.51
N THR A 233 -4.86 -6.16 2.54
CA THR A 233 -3.87 -5.92 3.59
C THR A 233 -3.49 -4.45 3.65
N TYR A 234 -3.21 -3.85 2.49
CA TYR A 234 -2.89 -2.43 2.39
C TYR A 234 -4.04 -1.52 2.84
N GLY A 235 -5.28 -1.91 2.58
CA GLY A 235 -6.48 -1.24 3.09
C GLY A 235 -6.54 -1.27 4.61
N ILE A 236 -6.27 -2.41 5.24
CA ILE A 236 -6.19 -2.54 6.70
C ILE A 236 -5.08 -1.64 7.25
N SER A 237 -3.90 -1.64 6.63
CA SER A 237 -2.79 -0.74 7.00
C SER A 237 -3.22 0.73 6.94
N TRP A 238 -3.96 1.13 5.91
CA TRP A 238 -4.47 2.50 5.78
C TRP A 238 -5.62 2.84 6.72
N TRP A 239 -6.44 1.88 7.15
CA TRP A 239 -7.39 2.13 8.22
C TRP A 239 -6.66 2.44 9.53
N MET A 240 -5.65 1.64 9.90
CA MET A 240 -4.86 1.90 11.10
C MET A 240 -4.02 3.19 11.00
N LEU A 241 -3.40 3.42 9.84
CA LEU A 241 -2.54 4.60 9.61
C LEU A 241 -3.37 5.87 9.38
N GLY A 242 -4.38 5.84 8.55
CA GLY A 242 -5.20 6.99 8.18
C GLY A 242 -6.18 7.36 9.30
N GLU A 243 -7.17 6.51 9.53
CA GLU A 243 -8.29 6.77 10.45
C GLU A 243 -7.81 6.84 11.90
N MET A 244 -7.02 5.86 12.34
CA MET A 244 -6.68 5.73 13.77
C MET A 244 -5.42 6.51 14.18
N THR A 245 -4.62 6.98 13.22
CA THR A 245 -3.33 7.62 13.50
C THR A 245 -3.24 9.02 12.91
N LEU A 246 -3.24 9.15 11.58
CA LEU A 246 -3.02 10.42 10.89
C LEU A 246 -4.15 11.41 11.12
N ALA A 247 -5.42 10.97 11.13
CA ALA A 247 -6.56 11.86 11.38
C ALA A 247 -6.40 12.64 12.70
N PHE A 248 -6.06 11.94 13.79
CA PHE A 248 -5.81 12.57 15.09
C PHE A 248 -4.60 13.51 15.06
N LEU A 249 -3.49 13.09 14.44
CA LEU A 249 -2.29 13.92 14.31
C LEU A 249 -2.55 15.22 13.53
N PHE A 250 -3.39 15.19 12.49
CA PHE A 250 -3.79 16.38 11.75
C PHE A 250 -4.55 17.40 12.61
N PHE A 251 -5.30 16.93 13.60
CA PHE A 251 -5.98 17.78 14.59
C PHE A 251 -5.10 18.12 15.80
N GLY A 252 -3.80 17.82 15.74
CA GLY A 252 -2.84 18.10 16.82
C GLY A 252 -3.04 17.22 18.05
N GLN A 253 -3.77 16.11 17.91
CA GLN A 253 -4.02 15.14 18.97
C GLN A 253 -3.05 13.97 18.86
N ARG A 254 -2.88 13.22 19.95
CA ARG A 254 -2.16 11.94 19.90
C ARG A 254 -3.03 10.88 19.21
N PRO A 255 -2.44 9.86 18.57
CA PRO A 255 -3.20 8.74 18.04
C PRO A 255 -4.08 8.12 19.13
N ASP A 256 -5.38 7.97 18.85
CA ASP A 256 -6.32 7.37 19.80
C ASP A 256 -6.53 5.88 19.47
N TRP A 257 -5.55 5.08 19.86
CA TRP A 257 -5.53 3.63 19.62
C TRP A 257 -6.31 2.85 20.67
N ASN A 258 -7.49 3.34 21.05
CA ASN A 258 -8.35 2.62 21.96
C ASN A 258 -9.35 1.72 21.21
N LEU A 259 -9.78 0.63 21.85
CA LEU A 259 -10.70 -0.33 21.23
C LEU A 259 -12.07 0.29 20.92
N HIS A 260 -12.55 1.24 21.73
CA HIS A 260 -13.85 1.87 21.53
C HIS A 260 -13.89 2.68 20.23
N VAL A 261 -12.82 3.41 19.90
CA VAL A 261 -12.66 4.16 18.66
C VAL A 261 -12.45 3.21 17.49
N ALA A 262 -11.73 2.10 17.66
CA ALA A 262 -11.64 1.06 16.64
C ALA A 262 -13.03 0.44 16.34
N GLN A 263 -13.87 0.25 17.35
CA GLN A 263 -15.24 -0.24 17.20
C GLN A 263 -16.15 0.79 16.53
N SER A 264 -16.06 2.07 16.90
CA SER A 264 -16.85 3.14 16.27
C SER A 264 -16.43 3.40 14.82
N SER A 265 -15.17 3.08 14.46
CA SER A 265 -14.64 3.16 13.10
C SER A 265 -14.67 1.83 12.33
N PHE A 266 -15.52 0.89 12.74
CA PHE A 266 -15.67 -0.41 12.04
C PHE A 266 -16.22 -0.27 10.61
N THR A 267 -17.17 0.63 10.38
CA THR A 267 -17.68 0.91 9.02
C THR A 267 -16.57 1.44 8.10
N PRO A 268 -15.77 2.44 8.51
CA PRO A 268 -14.54 2.83 7.81
C PRO A 268 -13.57 1.66 7.55
N LEU A 269 -13.38 0.73 8.48
CA LEU A 269 -12.52 -0.45 8.25
C LEU A 269 -12.98 -1.27 7.05
N ILE A 270 -14.28 -1.59 6.98
CA ILE A 270 -14.86 -2.32 5.83
C ILE A 270 -14.61 -1.53 4.54
N ALA A 271 -14.86 -0.22 4.57
CA ALA A 271 -14.66 0.64 3.41
C ALA A 271 -13.20 0.63 2.93
N HIS A 272 -12.23 0.65 3.85
CA HIS A 272 -10.80 0.56 3.51
C HIS A 272 -10.39 -0.81 2.96
N ILE A 273 -10.94 -1.91 3.50
CA ILE A 273 -10.71 -3.26 2.97
C ILE A 273 -11.24 -3.37 1.53
N LEU A 274 -12.47 -2.89 1.29
CA LEU A 274 -13.08 -2.91 -0.04
C LEU A 274 -12.35 -2.00 -1.03
N TYR A 275 -11.96 -0.79 -0.59
CA TYR A 275 -11.12 0.12 -1.35
C TYR A 275 -9.81 -0.58 -1.75
N GLY A 276 -9.14 -1.20 -0.79
CA GLY A 276 -7.88 -1.91 -1.01
C GLY A 276 -8.04 -3.07 -1.99
N ALA A 277 -9.06 -3.91 -1.81
CA ALA A 277 -9.38 -5.02 -2.72
C ALA A 277 -9.60 -4.53 -4.15
N LEU A 278 -10.39 -3.46 -4.32
CA LEU A 278 -10.67 -2.88 -5.62
C LEU A 278 -9.45 -2.22 -6.25
N LEU A 279 -8.65 -1.48 -5.47
CA LEU A 279 -7.37 -0.92 -5.89
C LEU A 279 -6.45 -2.00 -6.44
N GLY A 280 -6.30 -3.11 -5.70
CA GLY A 280 -5.50 -4.26 -6.12
C GLY A 280 -6.01 -4.89 -7.42
N LEU A 281 -7.33 -5.11 -7.52
CA LEU A 281 -7.95 -5.66 -8.72
C LEU A 281 -7.77 -4.73 -9.93
N CYS A 282 -8.12 -3.44 -9.80
CA CYS A 282 -7.94 -2.43 -10.83
C CYS A 282 -6.49 -2.35 -11.28
N TYR A 283 -5.54 -2.33 -10.33
CA TYR A 283 -4.12 -2.32 -10.65
C TYR A 283 -3.73 -3.54 -11.51
N ALA A 284 -4.16 -4.75 -11.12
CA ALA A 284 -3.83 -5.96 -11.86
C ALA A 284 -4.45 -5.97 -13.27
N LEU A 285 -5.71 -5.54 -13.40
CA LEU A 285 -6.41 -5.48 -14.69
C LEU A 285 -5.80 -4.42 -15.61
N LEU A 286 -5.57 -3.21 -15.11
CA LEU A 286 -4.95 -2.13 -15.86
C LEU A 286 -3.51 -2.45 -16.25
N ASN A 287 -2.74 -3.13 -15.39
CA ASN A 287 -1.40 -3.58 -15.75
C ASN A 287 -1.41 -4.64 -16.85
N LYS A 288 -2.36 -5.59 -16.82
CA LYS A 288 -2.55 -6.54 -17.92
C LYS A 288 -2.97 -5.83 -19.22
N LEU A 289 -3.92 -4.89 -19.12
CA LEU A 289 -4.38 -4.11 -20.26
C LEU A 289 -3.23 -3.29 -20.86
N TRP A 290 -2.41 -2.65 -20.02
CA TRP A 290 -1.22 -1.93 -20.46
C TRP A 290 -0.26 -2.86 -21.23
N GLN A 291 0.04 -4.04 -20.68
CA GLN A 291 0.91 -5.00 -21.35
C GLN A 291 0.34 -5.47 -22.69
N ALA A 292 -0.98 -5.66 -22.78
CA ALA A 292 -1.65 -6.03 -24.03
C ALA A 292 -1.64 -4.90 -25.07
N LEU A 293 -1.91 -3.67 -24.67
CA LEU A 293 -1.96 -2.50 -25.55
C LEU A 293 -0.57 -2.05 -26.03
N PHE A 294 0.46 -2.23 -25.19
CA PHE A 294 1.82 -1.79 -25.46
C PHE A 294 2.79 -2.96 -25.62
N VAL A 295 2.31 -4.12 -26.09
CA VAL A 295 3.14 -5.34 -26.23
C VAL A 295 4.34 -5.12 -27.14
N ASP A 296 4.21 -4.25 -28.16
CA ASP A 296 5.30 -3.89 -29.07
C ASP A 296 6.43 -3.12 -28.39
N SER A 297 6.13 -2.49 -27.24
CA SER A 297 7.11 -1.79 -26.41
C SER A 297 7.77 -2.70 -25.37
N ASP A 298 7.28 -3.94 -25.19
CA ASP A 298 7.82 -4.91 -24.25
C ASP A 298 8.92 -5.76 -24.93
N PRO A 299 10.21 -5.54 -24.61
CA PRO A 299 11.31 -6.29 -25.22
C PRO A 299 11.30 -7.79 -24.92
N LEU A 300 10.64 -8.23 -23.84
CA LEU A 300 10.66 -9.63 -23.40
C LEU A 300 9.59 -10.47 -24.07
N ASN A 301 8.42 -9.88 -24.33
CA ASN A 301 7.27 -10.58 -24.93
C ASN A 301 7.13 -10.34 -26.43
N ARG A 302 8.03 -9.57 -27.04
CA ARG A 302 8.01 -9.32 -28.48
C ARG A 302 8.34 -10.60 -29.26
N THR A 303 7.32 -11.30 -29.71
CA THR A 303 7.47 -12.28 -30.79
C THR A 303 7.68 -11.55 -32.12
N ARG A 304 8.45 -12.13 -33.04
CA ARG A 304 8.50 -11.64 -34.42
C ARG A 304 7.15 -11.91 -35.08
N GLU A 305 6.20 -10.99 -34.91
CA GLU A 305 4.95 -11.03 -35.65
C GLU A 305 5.18 -10.66 -37.12
N SER A 306 4.40 -11.27 -38.01
CA SER A 306 4.35 -10.85 -39.40
C SER A 306 3.69 -9.47 -39.50
N LEU A 307 4.08 -8.68 -40.51
CA LEU A 307 3.49 -7.36 -40.76
C LEU A 307 1.95 -7.44 -40.87
N ALA A 308 1.42 -8.51 -41.46
CA ALA A 308 -0.02 -8.75 -41.58
C ALA A 308 -0.71 -8.92 -40.22
N THR A 309 -0.12 -9.70 -39.31
CA THR A 309 -0.67 -9.91 -37.96
C THR A 309 -0.70 -8.61 -37.16
N GLN A 310 0.37 -7.81 -37.28
CA GLN A 310 0.48 -6.51 -36.61
C GLN A 310 -0.59 -5.53 -37.12
N SER A 311 -0.81 -5.45 -38.44
CA SER A 311 -1.84 -4.60 -39.03
C SER A 311 -3.25 -4.99 -38.59
N VAL A 312 -3.57 -6.30 -38.56
CA VAL A 312 -4.87 -6.79 -38.09
C VAL A 312 -5.09 -6.44 -36.61
N ARG A 313 -4.08 -6.65 -35.76
CA ARG A 313 -4.17 -6.30 -34.34
C ARG A 313 -4.39 -4.80 -34.14
N ALA A 314 -3.65 -3.95 -34.85
CA ALA A 314 -3.80 -2.50 -34.77
C ALA A 314 -5.20 -2.04 -35.19
N LEU A 315 -5.75 -2.61 -36.27
CA LEU A 315 -7.14 -2.36 -36.71
C LEU A 315 -8.16 -2.76 -35.64
N LEU A 316 -8.04 -3.96 -35.07
CA LEU A 316 -8.94 -4.44 -34.03
C LEU A 316 -8.87 -3.56 -32.77
N MET A 317 -7.65 -3.19 -32.33
CA MET A 317 -7.47 -2.28 -31.20
C MET A 317 -8.06 -0.89 -31.47
N GLY A 318 -7.86 -0.35 -32.68
CA GLY A 318 -8.44 0.93 -33.09
C GLY A 318 -9.96 0.89 -33.11
N GLN A 319 -10.56 -0.20 -33.59
CA GLN A 319 -12.01 -0.40 -33.60
C GLN A 319 -12.58 -0.46 -32.17
N TRP A 320 -11.96 -1.27 -31.28
CA TRP A 320 -12.38 -1.34 -29.88
C TRP A 320 -12.23 -0.01 -29.15
N ALA A 321 -11.12 0.71 -29.38
CA ALA A 321 -10.91 2.04 -28.83
C ALA A 321 -11.99 3.04 -29.32
N GLY A 322 -12.35 2.98 -30.60
CA GLY A 322 -13.43 3.80 -31.17
C GLY A 322 -14.80 3.50 -30.56
N ILE A 323 -15.13 2.22 -30.37
CA ILE A 323 -16.39 1.80 -29.73
C ILE A 323 -16.45 2.28 -28.27
N ILE A 324 -15.39 2.01 -27.49
CA ILE A 324 -15.34 2.40 -26.08
C ILE A 324 -15.37 3.92 -25.95
N GLY A 325 -14.58 4.63 -26.74
CA GLY A 325 -14.55 6.09 -26.76
C GLY A 325 -15.90 6.70 -27.15
N GLY A 326 -16.55 6.14 -28.18
CA GLY A 326 -17.89 6.53 -28.61
C GLY A 326 -18.93 6.36 -27.51
N LEU A 327 -18.96 5.20 -26.84
CA LEU A 327 -19.87 4.94 -25.72
C LEU A 327 -19.64 5.88 -24.54
N MET A 328 -18.38 6.12 -24.16
CA MET A 328 -18.05 7.08 -23.10
C MET A 328 -18.48 8.50 -23.47
N PHE A 329 -18.24 8.90 -24.73
CA PHE A 329 -18.69 10.19 -25.23
C PHE A 329 -20.21 10.32 -25.21
N THR A 330 -20.96 9.26 -25.54
CA THR A 330 -22.42 9.23 -25.40
C THR A 330 -22.86 9.48 -23.97
N ILE A 331 -22.23 8.86 -22.97
CA ILE A 331 -22.55 9.10 -21.54
C ILE A 331 -22.35 10.59 -21.19
N VAL A 332 -21.26 11.20 -21.64
CA VAL A 332 -21.00 12.63 -21.43
C VAL A 332 -22.07 13.49 -22.12
N MET A 333 -22.46 13.14 -23.35
CA MET A 333 -23.50 13.87 -24.07
C MET A 333 -24.86 13.79 -23.39
N VAL A 334 -25.22 12.62 -22.84
CA VAL A 334 -26.43 12.46 -22.01
C VAL A 334 -26.33 13.34 -20.78
N GLY A 335 -25.23 13.25 -20.03
CA GLY A 335 -25.06 13.99 -18.77
C GLY A 335 -25.02 15.51 -18.94
N THR A 336 -24.62 16.00 -20.11
CA THR A 336 -24.58 17.43 -20.45
C THR A 336 -25.78 17.91 -21.26
N ASN A 337 -26.77 17.03 -21.50
CA ASN A 337 -27.94 17.28 -22.34
C ASN A 337 -27.60 17.83 -23.74
N SER A 338 -26.47 17.40 -24.31
CA SER A 338 -25.98 17.86 -25.61
C SER A 338 -26.39 16.95 -26.78
N LEU A 339 -26.99 15.80 -26.48
CA LEU A 339 -27.52 14.85 -27.46
C LEU A 339 -28.49 15.46 -28.49
N PRO A 340 -29.49 16.29 -28.12
CA PRO A 340 -30.39 16.91 -29.09
C PRO A 340 -29.67 17.88 -30.03
N ARG A 341 -28.67 18.58 -29.50
CA ARG A 341 -27.86 19.52 -30.28
C ARG A 341 -27.03 18.76 -31.31
N VAL A 342 -26.43 17.63 -30.93
CA VAL A 342 -25.68 16.77 -31.87
C VAL A 342 -26.62 16.12 -32.89
N ALA A 343 -27.78 15.61 -32.46
CA ALA A 343 -28.78 15.04 -33.38
C ALA A 343 -29.19 16.05 -34.46
N SER A 344 -29.46 17.30 -34.08
CA SER A 344 -29.81 18.36 -35.03
C SER A 344 -28.72 18.65 -36.07
N LEU A 345 -27.43 18.52 -35.71
CA LEU A 345 -26.30 18.76 -36.62
C LEU A 345 -26.19 17.69 -37.72
N VAL A 346 -26.70 16.49 -37.47
CA VAL A 346 -26.75 15.40 -38.44
C VAL A 346 -28.16 15.19 -39.02
N GLY A 347 -29.08 16.15 -38.82
CA GLY A 347 -30.44 16.11 -39.35
C GLY A 347 -31.37 15.11 -38.66
N GLY A 348 -30.98 14.60 -37.49
CA GLY A 348 -31.79 13.72 -36.66
C GLY A 348 -32.62 14.48 -35.62
N SER A 349 -33.76 13.93 -35.25
CA SER A 349 -34.50 14.32 -34.04
C SER A 349 -34.21 13.30 -32.92
N SER A 350 -33.89 13.78 -31.73
CA SER A 350 -33.66 12.97 -30.52
C SER A 350 -34.84 13.08 -29.56
#